data_AF-A0A4Y2H1P7-F1
#
_entry.id   AF-A0A4Y2H1P7-F1
#
_cell.length_a   1.000
_cell.length_b   1.000
_cell.length_c   1.000
_cell.angle_alpha   90.00
_cell.angle_beta   90.00
_cell.angle_gamma   90.00
#
_symmetry.space_group_name_H-M   'P 1'
#
loop_
_entity.id
_entity.type
_entity.pdbx_description
1 polymer ?
#
loop_
_entity_poly.entity_id
_entity_poly.type
_entity_poly.pdbx_seq_one_letter_code
_entity_poly.pdbx_strand_id
1 'polypeptide(L)'
;MYSTFLVNSAAHKYGDQPFDKYIEARENPVVAMLTTGEGWHNYHHVFPWDYSTSELGYTLNLTKVLIDVMAKIGLAYDLKTANPNAIKDRKLKSGNGARVTLDDKLKHTLNAKNPKLFLLRIFQKNINNKVNDD
;
A
#
# COMPACT_ATOMS: atom_id res chain seq x y z
N MET A 1 8.62 -23.39 -15.75
CA MET A 1 8.73 -22.07 -16.40
C MET A 1 7.52 -21.77 -17.29
N TYR A 2 6.29 -22.07 -16.82
CA TYR A 2 5.02 -21.77 -17.52
C TYR A 2 4.02 -21.10 -16.57
N SER A 3 4.08 -21.43 -15.28
CA SER A 3 3.26 -20.85 -14.22
C SER A 3 3.47 -19.34 -14.06
N THR A 4 4.71 -18.85 -14.17
CA THR A 4 5.04 -17.41 -14.05
C THR A 4 4.48 -16.57 -15.20
N PHE A 5 4.49 -17.06 -16.44
CA PHE A 5 3.92 -16.33 -17.58
C PHE A 5 2.39 -16.30 -17.58
N LEU A 6 1.75 -17.40 -17.16
CA LEU A 6 0.29 -17.48 -17.05
C LEU A 6 -0.24 -16.57 -15.94
N VAL A 7 0.50 -16.50 -14.84
CA VAL A 7 0.29 -15.54 -13.77
C VAL A 7 0.45 -14.10 -14.25
N ASN A 8 1.51 -13.78 -15.01
CA ASN A 8 1.71 -12.42 -15.53
C ASN A 8 0.58 -11.98 -16.48
N SER A 9 0.08 -12.88 -17.33
CA SER A 9 -1.04 -12.56 -18.21
C SER A 9 -2.37 -12.39 -17.46
N ALA A 10 -2.60 -13.16 -16.39
CA ALA A 10 -3.82 -13.06 -15.60
C ALA A 10 -3.80 -11.86 -14.65
N ALA A 11 -2.67 -11.57 -14.00
CA ALA A 11 -2.50 -10.42 -13.11
C ALA A 11 -2.61 -9.08 -13.85
N HIS A 12 -2.18 -9.00 -15.11
CA HIS A 12 -2.33 -7.76 -15.90
C HIS A 12 -3.73 -7.58 -16.51
N LYS A 13 -4.51 -8.66 -16.68
CA LYS A 13 -5.88 -8.59 -17.26
C LYS A 13 -6.99 -8.61 -16.21
N TYR A 14 -6.77 -9.27 -15.08
CA TYR A 14 -7.74 -9.48 -14.00
C TYR A 14 -7.10 -9.12 -12.65
N GLY A 15 -7.53 -7.98 -12.12
CA GLY A 15 -7.02 -7.43 -10.86
C GLY A 15 -7.48 -6.00 -10.63
N ASP A 16 -7.26 -5.52 -9.42
CA ASP A 16 -7.57 -4.14 -9.01
C ASP A 16 -6.34 -3.23 -9.12
N GLN A 17 -6.54 -1.93 -9.27
CA GLN A 17 -5.48 -0.92 -9.30
C GLN A 17 -5.67 0.09 -8.17
N PRO A 18 -5.51 -0.32 -6.90
CA PRO A 18 -5.85 0.52 -5.75
C PRO A 18 -4.88 1.68 -5.53
N PHE A 19 -3.63 1.62 -6.01
CA PHE A 19 -2.61 2.66 -5.80
C PHE A 19 -2.45 3.58 -7.00
N ASP A 20 -2.44 3.01 -8.20
CA ASP A 20 -2.33 3.78 -9.44
C ASP A 20 -3.09 3.10 -10.58
N LYS A 21 -4.13 3.77 -11.09
CA LYS A 21 -4.96 3.29 -12.20
C LYS A 21 -4.37 3.58 -13.59
N TYR A 22 -3.32 4.40 -13.66
CA TYR A 22 -2.71 4.81 -14.93
C TYR A 22 -1.59 3.85 -15.38
N ILE A 23 -1.23 2.87 -14.54
CA ILE A 23 -0.25 1.83 -14.84
C ILE A 23 -0.96 0.50 -15.09
N GLU A 24 -0.48 -0.30 -16.04
CA GLU A 24 -1.08 -1.61 -16.38
C GLU A 24 -0.90 -2.68 -15.29
N ALA A 25 -0.02 -2.44 -14.31
CA ALA A 25 0.21 -3.32 -13.18
C ALA A 25 -1.05 -3.40 -12.30
N ARG A 26 -1.51 -4.61 -11.96
CA ARG A 26 -2.69 -4.81 -11.10
C ARG A 26 -2.38 -5.72 -9.92
N GLU A 27 -3.21 -5.56 -8.90
CA GLU A 27 -3.26 -6.39 -7.70
C GLU A 27 -4.11 -7.63 -7.94
N ASN A 28 -3.52 -8.80 -7.71
CA ASN A 28 -4.25 -10.06 -7.75
C ASN A 28 -3.88 -10.94 -6.53
N PRO A 29 -4.74 -11.00 -5.49
CA PRO A 29 -4.48 -11.78 -4.28
C PRO A 29 -4.32 -13.29 -4.53
N VAL A 30 -5.06 -13.84 -5.51
CA VAL A 30 -4.97 -15.28 -5.85
C VAL A 30 -3.61 -15.56 -6.48
N VAL A 31 -3.16 -14.69 -7.37
CA VAL A 31 -1.81 -14.74 -7.91
C VAL A 31 -0.77 -14.60 -6.79
N ALA A 32 -0.93 -13.63 -5.88
CA ALA A 32 0.02 -13.42 -4.79
C ALA A 32 0.18 -14.67 -3.92
N MET A 33 -0.91 -15.42 -3.71
CA MET A 33 -0.87 -16.70 -3.00
C MET A 33 -0.08 -17.77 -3.78
N LEU A 34 -0.33 -17.88 -5.09
CA LEU A 34 0.29 -18.90 -5.95
C LEU A 34 1.75 -18.61 -6.29
N THR A 35 2.15 -17.33 -6.32
CA THR A 35 3.52 -16.88 -6.62
C THR A 35 4.21 -16.26 -5.42
N THR A 36 3.83 -16.66 -4.21
CA THR A 36 4.67 -16.43 -3.02
C THR A 36 4.86 -14.94 -2.68
N GLY A 37 4.01 -14.05 -3.22
CA GLY A 37 4.08 -12.60 -3.02
C GLY A 37 4.23 -11.75 -4.28
N GLU A 38 4.38 -12.34 -5.48
CA GLU A 38 4.51 -11.53 -6.71
C GLU A 38 3.19 -10.94 -7.22
N GLY A 39 2.03 -11.25 -6.62
CA GLY A 39 0.75 -10.70 -7.08
C GLY A 39 0.48 -9.24 -6.71
N TRP A 40 1.41 -8.61 -5.97
CA TRP A 40 1.31 -7.23 -5.47
C TRP A 40 1.90 -6.19 -6.44
N HIS A 41 1.61 -6.34 -7.74
CA HIS A 41 2.30 -5.56 -8.77
C HIS A 41 1.94 -4.06 -8.77
N ASN A 42 0.68 -3.68 -8.49
CA ASN A 42 0.31 -2.27 -8.48
C ASN A 42 1.03 -1.51 -7.35
N TYR A 43 1.16 -2.13 -6.18
CA TYR A 43 1.94 -1.60 -5.06
C TYR A 43 3.43 -1.55 -5.40
N HIS A 44 3.99 -2.66 -5.89
CA HIS A 44 5.42 -2.76 -6.20
C HIS A 44 5.89 -1.72 -7.23
N HIS A 45 5.08 -1.46 -8.27
CA HIS A 45 5.41 -0.44 -9.26
C HIS A 45 5.31 1.00 -8.73
N VAL A 46 4.47 1.24 -7.71
CA VAL A 46 4.30 2.56 -7.10
C VAL A 46 5.33 2.82 -5.99
N PHE A 47 5.72 1.78 -5.26
CA PHE A 47 6.68 1.83 -4.15
C PHE A 47 7.81 0.79 -4.36
N PRO A 48 8.65 0.94 -5.39
CA PRO A 48 9.67 -0.06 -5.73
C PRO A 48 10.77 -0.22 -4.67
N TRP A 49 10.94 0.78 -3.80
CA TRP A 49 11.92 0.75 -2.70
C TRP A 49 11.38 0.06 -1.43
N ASP A 50 10.10 -0.33 -1.40
CA ASP A 50 9.53 -1.01 -0.25
C ASP A 50 9.91 -2.51 -0.26
N TYR A 51 10.63 -2.94 0.76
CA TYR A 51 11.10 -4.32 0.90
C TYR A 51 9.95 -5.33 1.00
N SER A 52 8.78 -4.89 1.50
CA SER A 52 7.64 -5.75 1.76
C SER A 52 6.82 -6.03 0.51
N THR A 53 7.03 -5.28 -0.57
CA THR A 53 6.34 -5.36 -1.87
C THR A 53 4.80 -5.41 -1.82
N SER A 54 4.17 -5.23 -0.65
CA SER A 54 2.74 -5.33 -0.45
C SER A 54 2.27 -4.45 0.70
N GLU A 55 1.07 -3.91 0.57
CA GLU A 55 0.43 -3.16 1.66
C GLU A 55 -0.10 -4.09 2.76
N LEU A 56 -0.57 -5.29 2.41
CA LEU A 56 -1.22 -6.22 3.34
C LEU A 56 -0.24 -7.01 4.22
N GLY A 57 1.06 -6.71 4.13
CA GLY A 57 2.09 -7.35 4.94
C GLY A 57 2.10 -8.86 4.76
N TYR A 58 1.79 -9.60 5.83
CA TYR A 58 1.98 -11.06 5.92
C TYR A 58 0.92 -11.90 5.22
N THR A 59 -0.25 -11.33 4.89
CA THR A 59 -1.42 -12.16 4.54
C THR A 59 -1.17 -13.03 3.31
N LEU A 60 -0.30 -12.60 2.38
CA LEU A 60 0.01 -13.31 1.14
C LEU A 60 1.43 -13.00 0.60
N ASN A 61 2.41 -12.77 1.48
CA ASN A 61 3.78 -12.47 1.06
C ASN A 61 4.80 -13.33 1.81
N LEU A 62 5.10 -14.50 1.22
CA LEU A 62 6.09 -15.45 1.75
C LEU A 62 7.51 -14.88 1.62
N THR A 63 7.80 -14.07 0.61
CA THR A 63 9.08 -13.37 0.45
C THR A 63 9.35 -12.40 1.60
N LYS A 64 8.34 -11.65 2.05
CA LYS A 64 8.45 -10.79 3.24
C LYS A 64 8.81 -11.60 4.49
N VAL A 65 8.16 -12.74 4.70
CA VAL A 65 8.45 -13.62 5.86
C VAL A 65 9.89 -14.11 5.81
N LEU A 66 10.40 -14.50 4.64
CA LEU A 66 11.78 -14.91 4.47
C LEU A 66 12.76 -13.78 4.83
N ILE A 67 12.52 -12.56 4.32
CA ILE A 67 13.35 -11.38 4.62
C ILE A 67 13.30 -11.04 6.11
N ASP A 68 12.13 -11.10 6.75
CA ASP A 68 11.98 -10.84 8.19
C ASP A 68 12.72 -11.90 9.03
N VAL A 69 12.72 -13.18 8.60
CA VAL A 69 13.52 -14.23 9.25
C VAL A 69 15.01 -13.94 9.08
N MET A 70 15.46 -13.58 7.87
CA MET A 70 16.84 -13.18 7.61
C MET A 70 17.27 -11.96 8.43
N ALA A 71 16.36 -11.00 8.63
CA ALA A 71 16.62 -9.84 9.48
C ALA A 71 16.74 -10.22 10.96
N LYS A 72 15.90 -11.16 11.43
CA LYS A 72 15.98 -11.67 12.81
C LYS A 72 17.29 -12.38 13.12
N ILE A 73 17.87 -13.08 12.15
CA ILE A 73 19.18 -13.74 12.30
C ILE A 73 20.37 -12.83 11.93
N GLY A 74 20.11 -11.55 11.62
CA GLY A 74 21.14 -10.54 11.35
C GLY A 74 21.74 -10.57 9.93
N LEU A 75 21.15 -11.34 9.01
CA LEU A 75 21.60 -11.41 7.61
C LEU A 75 21.04 -10.27 6.74
N ALA A 76 19.93 -9.66 7.15
CA ALA A 76 19.34 -8.50 6.48
C ALA A 76 19.19 -7.32 7.45
N TYR A 77 19.44 -6.11 6.96
CA TYR A 77 19.38 -4.86 7.72
C TYR A 77 18.92 -3.72 6.81
N ASP A 78 18.57 -2.57 7.39
CA ASP A 78 18.03 -1.38 6.70
C ASP A 78 16.80 -1.68 5.82
N LEU A 79 15.83 -2.43 6.37
CA LEU A 79 14.58 -2.72 5.67
C LEU A 79 13.74 -1.45 5.48
N LYS A 80 13.58 -1.02 4.23
CA LYS A 80 12.85 0.20 3.87
C LYS A 80 11.38 -0.10 3.64
N THR A 81 10.51 0.64 4.34
CA THR A 81 9.05 0.55 4.17
C THR A 81 8.48 1.88 3.69
N ALA A 82 7.43 1.82 2.87
CA ALA A 82 6.73 3.03 2.46
C ALA A 82 5.93 3.62 3.62
N ASN A 83 5.87 4.95 3.70
CA ASN A 83 5.14 5.65 4.76
C ASN A 83 3.62 5.39 4.61
N PRO A 84 2.92 4.92 5.66
CA PRO A 84 1.48 4.64 5.60
C PRO A 84 0.62 5.82 5.11
N ASN A 85 1.00 7.06 5.44
CA ASN A 85 0.28 8.24 4.98
C ASN A 85 0.50 8.47 3.47
N ALA A 86 1.73 8.26 2.98
CA ALA A 86 2.03 8.39 1.55
C ALA A 86 1.31 7.33 0.71
N ILE A 87 1.20 6.10 1.23
CA ILE A 87 0.41 5.03 0.62
C ILE A 87 -1.06 5.44 0.51
N LYS A 88 -1.63 5.94 1.62
CA LYS A 88 -3.03 6.40 1.67
C LYS A 88 -3.30 7.55 0.71
N ASP A 89 -2.44 8.56 0.69
CA ASP A 89 -2.57 9.71 -0.21
C ASP A 89 -2.47 9.28 -1.68
N ARG A 90 -1.58 8.32 -2.00
CA ARG A 90 -1.43 7.80 -3.36
C ARG A 90 -2.69 7.07 -3.82
N LYS A 91 -3.27 6.21 -2.97
CA LYS A 91 -4.57 5.55 -3.23
C LYS A 91 -5.68 6.55 -3.50
N LEU A 92 -5.77 7.61 -2.70
CA LEU A 92 -6.81 8.63 -2.84
C LEU A 92 -6.63 9.47 -4.11
N LYS A 93 -5.39 9.75 -4.50
CA LYS A 93 -5.06 10.60 -5.66
C LYS A 93 -5.15 9.85 -6.99
N SER A 94 -4.61 8.63 -7.05
CA SER A 94 -4.35 7.92 -8.31
C SER A 94 -4.99 6.53 -8.37
N GLY A 95 -5.48 5.99 -7.25
CA GLY A 95 -6.13 4.69 -7.21
C GLY A 95 -7.47 4.65 -7.93
N ASN A 96 -7.88 3.45 -8.34
CA ASN A 96 -9.18 3.17 -8.94
C ASN A 96 -10.34 3.16 -7.91
N GLY A 97 -10.03 3.26 -6.61
CA GLY A 97 -11.00 3.29 -5.52
C GLY A 97 -11.43 1.93 -4.96
N ALA A 98 -10.87 0.81 -5.45
CA ALA A 98 -11.22 -0.55 -5.00
C ALA A 98 -10.86 -0.85 -3.53
N ARG A 99 -9.88 -0.12 -2.95
CA ARG A 99 -9.43 -0.29 -1.55
C ARG A 99 -9.43 1.00 -0.76
N VAL A 100 -10.42 1.86 -1.01
CA VAL A 100 -10.63 3.11 -0.27
C VAL A 100 -11.99 3.01 0.42
N THR A 101 -12.01 3.19 1.74
CA THR A 101 -13.27 3.18 2.49
C THR A 101 -14.10 4.43 2.16
N LEU A 102 -15.42 4.35 2.36
CA LEU A 102 -16.32 5.51 2.19
C LEU A 102 -15.91 6.68 3.10
N ASP A 103 -15.47 6.38 4.32
CA ASP A 103 -14.96 7.37 5.28
C ASP A 103 -13.69 8.08 4.76
N ASP A 104 -12.76 7.33 4.15
CA ASP A 104 -11.54 7.89 3.56
C ASP A 104 -11.84 8.83 2.39
N LYS A 105 -12.77 8.44 1.50
CA LYS A 105 -13.23 9.30 0.39
C LYS A 105 -13.89 10.57 0.91
N LEU A 106 -14.73 10.46 1.93
CA LEU A 106 -15.45 11.59 2.52
C LEU A 106 -14.49 12.57 3.19
N LYS A 107 -13.55 12.07 4.00
CA LYS A 107 -12.50 12.88 4.65
C LYS A 107 -11.63 13.61 3.63
N HIS A 108 -11.19 12.93 2.58
CA HIS A 108 -10.40 13.55 1.51
C HIS A 108 -11.17 14.64 0.76
N THR A 109 -12.43 14.36 0.41
CA THR A 109 -13.29 15.33 -0.31
C THR A 109 -13.61 16.56 0.55
N LEU A 110 -13.88 16.37 1.84
CA LEU A 110 -14.12 17.46 2.79
C LEU A 110 -12.87 18.34 2.97
N ASN A 111 -11.69 17.73 3.06
CA ASN A 111 -10.43 18.47 3.10
C ASN A 111 -10.20 19.30 1.84
N ALA A 112 -10.40 18.69 0.67
CA ALA A 112 -10.19 19.36 -0.62
C ALA A 112 -11.17 20.52 -0.82
N LYS A 113 -12.42 20.37 -0.40
CA LYS A 113 -13.45 21.41 -0.51
C LYS A 113 -13.34 22.50 0.56
N ASN A 114 -12.73 22.21 1.71
CA ASN A 114 -12.73 23.14 2.84
C ASN A 114 -11.35 23.19 3.53
N PRO A 115 -10.35 23.85 2.91
CA PRO A 115 -8.96 23.84 3.39
C PRO A 115 -8.79 24.49 4.77
N LYS A 116 -9.68 25.40 5.17
CA LYS A 116 -9.70 25.96 6.53
C LYS A 116 -10.05 24.91 7.59
N LEU A 117 -10.95 23.97 7.27
CA LEU A 117 -11.33 22.89 8.17
C LEU A 117 -10.20 21.86 8.32
N PHE A 118 -9.37 21.69 7.29
CA PHE A 118 -8.16 20.87 7.35
C PHE A 118 -7.14 21.43 8.33
N LEU A 119 -6.82 22.73 8.22
CA LEU A 119 -5.89 23.41 9.12
C LEU A 119 -6.37 23.37 10.57
N LEU A 120 -7.68 23.54 10.80
CA LEU A 120 -8.27 23.42 12.14
C LEU A 120 -8.10 22.01 12.73
N ARG A 121 -8.26 20.96 11.92
CA ARG A 121 -8.04 19.57 12.36
C ARG A 121 -6.58 19.28 12.66
N ILE A 122 -5.63 19.82 11.88
CA ILE A 122 -4.20 19.70 12.18
C ILE A 122 -3.89 20.41 13.50
N PHE A 123 -4.43 21.60 13.69
CA PHE A 123 -4.24 22.37 14.92
C PHE A 123 -4.82 21.63 16.15
N GLN A 124 -6.04 21.10 16.05
CA GLN A 124 -6.67 20.29 17.11
C GLN A 124 -5.89 19.00 17.40
N LYS A 125 -5.37 18.31 16.36
CA LYS A 125 -4.56 17.10 16.56
C LYS A 125 -3.24 17.40 17.27
N ASN A 126 -2.59 18.52 16.92
CA ASN A 126 -1.37 18.96 17.59
C ASN A 126 -1.62 19.36 19.06
N ILE A 127 -2.76 19.99 19.37
CA ILE A 127 -3.16 20.28 20.75
C ILE A 127 -3.39 18.98 21.53
N ASN A 128 -4.15 18.04 20.97
CA ASN A 128 -4.49 16.79 21.66
C ASN A 128 -3.27 15.90 21.91
N ASN A 129 -2.28 15.90 21.01
CA ASN A 129 -1.02 15.21 21.27
C ASN A 129 -0.25 15.86 22.42
N LYS A 130 -0.19 17.20 22.45
CA LYS A 130 0.47 17.96 23.51
C LYS A 130 -0.14 17.76 24.91
N VAL A 131 -1.45 17.51 24.97
CA VAL A 131 -2.19 17.27 26.22
C VAL A 131 -2.04 15.81 26.72
N ASN A 132 -1.67 14.86 25.86
CA ASN A 132 -1.45 13.46 26.25
C ASN A 132 0.02 13.14 26.57
N ASP A 133 0.93 14.11 26.35
CA ASP A 133 2.35 14.01 26.66
C ASP A 133 2.70 14.61 28.05
N ASP A 134 1.71 15.15 28.77
CA ASP A 134 1.76 15.65 30.16
C ASP A 134 1.04 14.66 31.12
#